data_AF-A0A7C1VZ08-F1
#
_entry.id   AF-A0A7C1VZ08-F1
#
_cell.length_a   1.000
_cell.length_b   1.000
_cell.length_c   1.000
_cell.angle_alpha   90.00
_cell.angle_beta   90.00
_cell.angle_gamma   90.00
#
_symmetry.space_group_name_H-M   'P 1'
#
loop_
_entity.id
_entity.type
_entity.pdbx_description
1 polymer ?
#
loop_
_entity_poly.entity_id
_entity_poly.type
_entity_poly.pdbx_seq_one_letter_code
_entity_poly.pdbx_strand_id
1 'polypeptide(L)'
;MRILLCGAHQTGKSALADSYRRISPKIGVIPEIAREIITREGADVIQRPEFQDMLFAEQVRREYEMAKRISDPRDPLMVMIADRSIVDNIVYSVLLGKRFPKKSFR
;
A
#
# COMPACT_ATOMS: atom_id res chain seq x y z
N MET A 1 13.66 2.73 8.54
CA MET A 1 12.71 1.95 9.39
C MET A 1 11.39 1.79 8.64
N ARG A 2 10.75 0.60 8.70
CA ARG A 2 9.46 0.32 8.05
C ARG A 2 8.37 0.10 9.10
N ILE A 3 7.26 0.82 8.96
CA ILE A 3 6.07 0.69 9.80
C ILE A 3 4.88 0.31 8.90
N LEU A 4 4.11 -0.69 9.32
CA LEU A 4 2.91 -1.15 8.63
C LEU A 4 1.69 -0.82 9.49
N LEU A 5 0.72 -0.13 8.91
CA LEU A 5 -0.57 0.10 9.55
C LEU A 5 -1.57 -0.91 9.02
N CYS A 6 -1.83 -1.95 9.83
CA CYS A 6 -2.80 -2.99 9.55
C CYS A 6 -4.08 -2.77 10.39
N GLY A 7 -5.24 -3.24 9.91
CA GLY A 7 -6.49 -3.20 10.67
C GLY A 7 -7.70 -2.89 9.79
N ALA A 8 -8.92 -3.16 10.25
CA ALA A 8 -10.15 -3.11 9.45
C ALA A 8 -10.41 -1.80 8.69
N HIS A 9 -11.30 -1.81 7.70
CA HIS A 9 -11.68 -0.60 6.97
C HIS A 9 -12.24 0.48 7.93
N GLN A 10 -11.97 1.76 7.64
CA GLN A 10 -12.45 2.91 8.42
C GLN A 10 -12.00 3.02 9.90
N THR A 11 -10.90 2.38 10.30
CA THR A 11 -10.35 2.51 11.66
C THR A 11 -9.41 3.72 11.89
N GLY A 12 -9.38 4.69 10.98
CA GLY A 12 -8.55 5.89 11.11
C GLY A 12 -7.07 5.76 10.73
N LYS A 13 -6.63 4.61 10.17
CA LYS A 13 -5.23 4.37 9.76
C LYS A 13 -4.68 5.42 8.79
N SER A 14 -5.45 5.80 7.77
CA SER A 14 -5.04 6.83 6.80
C SER A 14 -4.81 8.18 7.49
N ALA A 15 -5.72 8.57 8.39
CA ALA A 15 -5.60 9.81 9.15
C ALA A 15 -4.37 9.80 10.08
N LEU A 16 -4.07 8.64 10.68
CA LEU A 16 -2.85 8.45 11.48
C LEU A 16 -1.59 8.58 10.61
N ALA A 17 -1.54 7.93 9.45
CA ALA A 17 -0.41 8.01 8.52
C ALA A 17 -0.17 9.46 8.06
N ASP A 18 -1.24 10.16 7.67
CA ASP A 18 -1.18 11.57 7.27
C ASP A 18 -0.72 12.49 8.39
N SER A 19 -1.13 12.21 9.63
CA SER A 19 -0.67 12.96 10.81
C SER A 19 0.84 12.82 11.00
N TYR A 20 1.39 11.60 10.89
CA TYR A 20 2.84 11.39 10.96
C TYR A 20 3.61 12.11 9.86
N ARG A 21 3.10 12.09 8.62
CA ARG A 21 3.74 12.81 7.50
C ARG A 21 3.85 14.31 7.75
N ARG A 22 2.88 14.92 8.44
CA ARG A 22 2.88 16.35 8.76
C ARG A 22 3.88 16.73 9.85
N ILE A 23 4.23 15.79 10.74
CA ILE A 23 5.14 16.04 11.86
C ILE A 23 6.60 16.12 11.40
N SER A 24 6.98 15.37 10.35
CA SER A 24 8.36 15.36 9.89
C SER A 24 8.47 15.06 8.38
N PRO A 25 9.27 15.84 7.63
CA PRO A 25 9.56 15.55 6.21
C PRO A 25 10.39 14.28 6.02
N LYS A 26 10.94 13.70 7.10
CA LYS A 26 11.69 12.43 7.08
C LYS A 26 10.78 11.20 7.08
N ILE A 27 9.46 11.39 7.10
CA ILE A 27 8.44 10.33 7.09
C ILE A 27 7.75 10.31 5.73
N GLY A 28 7.88 9.19 5.04
CA GLY A 28 7.20 8.89 3.78
C GLY A 28 6.01 8.00 4.05
N VAL A 29 4.88 8.32 3.40
CA VAL A 29 3.64 7.55 3.53
C VAL A 29 3.30 6.94 2.19
N ILE A 30 3.05 5.64 2.18
CA ILE A 30 2.37 4.94 1.10
C ILE A 30 0.89 4.85 1.52
N PRO A 31 -0.01 5.54 0.82
CA PRO A 31 -1.44 5.54 1.13
C PRO A 31 -2.10 4.21 0.74
N GLU A 32 -3.35 3.99 1.17
CA GLU A 32 -4.15 2.82 0.80
C GLU A 32 -4.37 2.78 -0.73
N ILE A 33 -3.59 1.95 -1.42
CA ILE A 33 -3.55 1.86 -2.89
C ILE A 33 -4.92 1.48 -3.46
N ALA A 34 -5.65 0.59 -2.77
CA ALA A 34 -6.99 0.21 -3.19
C ALA A 34 -7.92 1.42 -3.30
N ARG A 35 -7.87 2.33 -2.32
CA ARG A 35 -8.69 3.55 -2.32
C ARG A 35 -8.32 4.47 -3.46
N GLU A 36 -7.03 4.65 -3.72
CA GLU A 36 -6.56 5.49 -4.83
C GLU A 36 -7.02 4.96 -6.19
N ILE A 37 -6.85 3.66 -6.44
CA ILE A 37 -7.24 3.04 -7.72
C ILE A 37 -8.76 3.13 -7.90
N ILE A 38 -9.55 2.80 -6.87
CA ILE A 38 -11.01 2.90 -6.92
C ILE A 38 -11.47 4.33 -7.19
N THR A 39 -10.81 5.32 -6.56
CA THR A 39 -11.14 6.74 -6.76
C THR A 39 -10.82 7.21 -8.18
N ARG A 40 -9.72 6.71 -8.77
CA ARG A 40 -9.29 7.05 -10.13
C ARG A 40 -10.09 6.35 -11.23
N GLU A 41 -10.41 5.08 -11.05
CA GLU A 41 -10.97 4.20 -12.09
C GLU A 41 -12.46 3.88 -11.90
N GLY A 42 -13.04 4.26 -10.76
CA GLY A 42 -14.41 3.95 -10.39
C GLY A 42 -14.55 2.63 -9.62
N ALA A 43 -15.69 2.46 -8.92
CA ALA A 43 -15.95 1.30 -8.06
C ALA A 43 -16.02 -0.04 -8.84
N ASP A 44 -16.36 0.00 -10.12
CA ASP A 44 -16.47 -1.19 -10.97
C ASP A 44 -15.12 -1.91 -11.15
N VAL A 45 -14.00 -1.20 -10.96
CA VAL A 45 -12.66 -1.80 -11.01
C VAL A 45 -12.53 -2.97 -10.02
N ILE A 46 -13.25 -2.92 -8.89
CA ILE A 46 -13.20 -3.96 -7.86
C ILE A 46 -13.64 -5.32 -8.44
N GLN A 47 -14.57 -5.33 -9.38
CA GLN A 47 -15.12 -6.57 -9.96
C GLN A 47 -14.19 -7.20 -11.00
N ARG A 48 -13.19 -6.47 -11.48
CA ARG A 48 -12.25 -6.96 -12.48
C ARG A 48 -11.35 -8.05 -11.87
N PRO A 49 -11.18 -9.21 -12.53
CA PRO A 49 -10.31 -10.28 -12.04
C PRO A 49 -8.87 -9.83 -11.75
N GLU A 50 -8.35 -8.91 -12.57
CA GLU A 50 -6.99 -8.36 -12.49
C GLU A 50 -6.79 -7.33 -11.37
N PHE A 51 -7.86 -6.88 -10.70
CA PHE A 51 -7.75 -5.83 -9.69
C PHE A 51 -6.83 -6.23 -8.53
N GLN A 52 -6.90 -7.48 -8.08
CA GLN A 52 -6.00 -7.97 -7.02
C GLN A 52 -4.54 -8.00 -7.46
N ASP A 53 -4.28 -8.37 -8.72
CA ASP A 53 -2.93 -8.37 -9.30
C ASP A 53 -2.39 -6.94 -9.37
N MET A 54 -3.23 -5.98 -9.78
CA MET A 54 -2.89 -4.55 -9.79
C MET A 54 -2.55 -4.03 -8.40
N LEU A 55 -3.35 -4.35 -7.38
CA LEU A 55 -3.09 -3.94 -5.99
C LEU A 55 -1.76 -4.51 -5.48
N PHE A 56 -1.50 -5.78 -5.76
CA PHE A 56 -0.26 -6.43 -5.36
C PHE A 56 0.94 -5.77 -6.03
N ALA A 57 0.92 -5.64 -7.36
CA ALA A 57 2.03 -5.07 -8.12
C ALA A 57 2.33 -3.63 -7.71
N GLU A 58 1.29 -2.81 -7.54
CA GLU A 58 1.44 -1.40 -7.17
C GLU A 58 1.93 -1.24 -5.73
N GLN A 59 1.50 -2.10 -4.79
CA GLN A 59 2.04 -2.12 -3.42
C GLN A 59 3.52 -2.46 -3.40
N VAL A 60 3.93 -3.54 -4.09
CA VAL A 60 5.34 -3.94 -4.19
C VAL A 60 6.18 -2.82 -4.79
N ARG A 61 5.73 -2.22 -5.89
CA ARG A 61 6.43 -1.15 -6.59
C ARG A 61 6.70 0.05 -5.67
N ARG A 62 5.66 0.55 -4.98
CA ARG A 62 5.79 1.72 -4.10
C ARG A 62 6.63 1.44 -2.87
N GLU A 63 6.47 0.28 -2.25
CA GLU A 63 7.30 -0.12 -1.12
C GLU A 63 8.77 -0.22 -1.51
N TYR A 64 9.06 -0.76 -2.69
CA TYR A 64 10.42 -0.86 -3.22
C TYR A 64 11.05 0.50 -3.52
N GLU A 65 10.31 1.40 -4.17
CA GLU A 65 10.76 2.78 -4.44
C GLU A 65 11.05 3.55 -3.16
N MET A 66 10.17 3.42 -2.16
CA MET A 66 10.35 4.09 -0.87
C MET A 66 11.52 3.48 -0.07
N ALA A 67 11.72 2.16 -0.13
CA ALA A 67 12.86 1.49 0.48
C ALA A 67 14.20 1.93 -0.12
N LYS A 68 14.25 2.14 -1.44
CA LYS A 68 15.42 2.73 -2.11
C LYS A 68 15.74 4.11 -1.55
N ARG A 69 14.72 4.97 -1.42
CA ARG A 69 14.87 6.32 -0.86
C ARG A 69 15.41 6.28 0.57
N ILE A 70 14.89 5.42 1.45
CA ILE A 70 15.40 5.24 2.82
C ILE A 70 16.87 4.79 2.85
N SER A 71 17.31 4.07 1.82
CA SER A 71 18.66 3.52 1.72
C SER A 71 19.64 4.48 1.05
N ASP A 72 19.16 5.57 0.45
CA ASP A 72 20.00 6.60 -0.16
C ASP A 72 20.50 7.58 0.92
N PRO A 73 21.82 7.68 1.18
CA PRO A 73 22.36 8.58 2.18
C PRO A 73 22.11 10.08 1.88
N ARG A 74 21.67 10.41 0.66
CA ARG A 74 21.34 11.78 0.25
C ARG A 74 19.86 12.12 0.42
N ASP A 75 18.99 11.11 0.58
CA ASP A 75 17.57 11.34 0.81
C ASP A 75 17.33 11.54 2.32
N PRO A 76 16.61 12.60 2.74
CA PRO A 76 16.32 12.84 4.15
C PRO A 76 15.29 11.85 4.74
N LEU A 77 14.66 11.03 3.90
CA LEU A 77 13.67 10.03 4.31
C LEU A 77 14.30 8.94 5.19
N MET A 78 13.76 8.74 6.40
CA MET A 78 14.25 7.73 7.34
C MET A 78 13.20 6.65 7.67
N VAL A 79 11.93 7.02 7.58
CA VAL A 79 10.80 6.17 7.98
C VAL A 79 9.80 6.07 6.84
N MET A 80 9.40 4.84 6.51
CA MET A 80 8.27 4.56 5.64
C MET A 80 7.12 4.02 6.48
N ILE A 81 5.95 4.62 6.30
CA ILE A 81 4.68 4.12 6.81
C ILE A 81 3.84 3.67 5.61
N ALA A 82 3.40 2.42 5.60
CA ALA A 82 2.42 1.94 4.62
C ALA A 82 1.05 1.78 5.28
N ASP A 83 0.04 2.50 4.75
CA ASP A 83 -1.36 2.33 5.09
C ASP A 83 -1.90 1.13 4.32
N ARG A 84 -1.94 -0.03 4.99
CA ARG A 84 -2.01 -1.38 4.42
C ARG A 84 -0.70 -1.88 3.82
N SER A 85 -0.54 -3.19 3.87
CA SER A 85 0.59 -3.93 3.31
C SER A 85 0.12 -4.96 2.30
N ILE A 86 1.08 -5.61 1.65
CA ILE A 86 0.83 -6.79 0.81
C ILE A 86 -0.02 -7.83 1.57
N VAL A 87 0.22 -8.02 2.88
CA VAL A 87 -0.50 -8.98 3.72
C VAL A 87 -2.00 -8.67 3.74
N ASP A 88 -2.38 -7.40 3.82
CA ASP A 88 -3.80 -7.00 3.79
C ASP A 88 -4.45 -7.37 2.45
N ASN A 89 -3.76 -7.13 1.33
CA ASN A 89 -4.25 -7.54 0.00
C ASN A 89 -4.43 -9.06 -0.06
N ILE A 90 -3.53 -9.83 0.58
CA ILE A 90 -3.67 -11.30 0.65
C ILE A 90 -4.94 -11.69 1.38
N VAL A 91 -5.13 -11.15 2.57
CA VAL A 91 -6.28 -11.44 3.43
C VAL A 91 -7.58 -11.09 2.71
N TYR A 92 -7.68 -9.92 2.08
CA TYR A 92 -8.88 -9.53 1.33
C TYR A 92 -9.13 -10.42 0.11
N SER A 93 -8.09 -10.82 -0.62
CA SER A 93 -8.23 -11.74 -1.75
C SER A 93 -8.83 -13.09 -1.32
N VAL A 94 -8.32 -13.65 -0.22
CA VAL A 94 -8.84 -14.90 0.38
C VAL A 94 -10.29 -14.74 0.85
N LEU A 95 -10.59 -13.68 1.61
CA LEU A 95 -11.94 -13.43 2.14
C LEU A 95 -12.99 -13.23 1.05
N LEU A 96 -12.60 -12.65 -0.10
CA LEU A 96 -13.50 -12.38 -1.21
C LEU A 96 -13.57 -13.54 -2.22
N GLY A 97 -12.94 -14.68 -1.94
CA GLY A 97 -12.90 -15.83 -2.85
C GLY A 97 -12.18 -15.53 -4.17
N LYS A 98 -11.33 -14.50 -4.20
CA LYS A 98 -10.58 -14.11 -5.40
C LYS A 98 -9.29 -14.92 -5.51
N ARG A 99 -8.91 -15.29 -6.73
CA ARG A 99 -7.66 -16.00 -6.98
C ARG A 99 -6.49 -15.04 -6.84
N PHE A 100 -5.41 -15.53 -6.24
CA PHE A 100 -4.12 -14.85 -6.20
C PHE A 100 -3.49 -14.76 -7.61
N PRO A 101 -2.65 -13.75 -7.90
CA PRO A 101 -1.87 -13.73 -9.12
C PRO A 101 -1.13 -15.05 -9.31
N LYS A 102 -1.37 -15.73 -10.45
CA LYS A 102 -0.61 -16.92 -10.88
C LYS A 102 0.77 -16.58 -11.46
N LYS A 103 1.12 -15.29 -11.56
CA LYS A 103 2.40 -14.88 -12.15
C LYS A 103 3.51 -15.02 -11.11
N SER A 104 4.30 -16.07 -11.29
CA SER A 104 5.62 -16.27 -10.73
C SER A 104 6.47 -15.01 -10.92
N PHE A 105 6.98 -14.48 -9.81
CA PHE A 105 8.08 -13.52 -9.84
C PHE A 105 9.31 -14.26 -10.39
N ARG A 106 9.67 -13.97 -11.64
CA ARG A 106 11.01 -14.20 -12.18
C ARG A 106 11.81 -12.93 -12.04
#